data_AF-A0A3D4AY23-F1
#
_entry.id   AF-A0A3D4AY23-F1
#
_cell.length_a   1.000
_cell.length_b   1.000
_cell.length_c   1.000
_cell.angle_alpha   90.00
_cell.angle_beta   90.00
_cell.angle_gamma   90.00
#
_symmetry.space_group_name_H-M   'P 1'
#
loop_
_entity.id
_entity.type
_entity.pdbx_description
1 polymer ?
#
loop_
_entity_poly.entity_id
_entity_poly.type
_entity_poly.pdbx_seq_one_letter_code
_entity_poly.pdbx_strand_id
1 'polypeptide(L)'
;AIPTKPGSATLPFFGVKPVILDAESGKVIEGNGVTGVLAIAEPWPAQMRTIYGDHKRFEETYFQQYKGYYFTGDGCRRDEDGYYW
;
A
#
# COMPACT_ATOMS: atom_id res chain seq x y z
N ALA A 1 -24.08 -0.45 2.45
CA ALA A 1 -22.77 -1.02 2.80
C ALA A 1 -22.06 -1.42 1.52
N ILE A 2 -20.73 -1.48 1.49
CA ILE A 2 -19.97 -1.97 0.33
C ILE A 2 -20.22 -3.48 0.20
N PRO A 3 -20.68 -4.00 -0.96
CA PRO A 3 -20.85 -5.44 -1.17
C PRO A 3 -19.51 -6.17 -1.00
N THR A 4 -19.50 -7.32 -0.34
CA THR A 4 -18.27 -8.06 -0.05
C THR A 4 -18.01 -9.15 -1.10
N LYS A 5 -16.73 -9.46 -1.32
CA LYS A 5 -16.27 -10.63 -2.07
C LYS A 5 -15.47 -11.52 -1.10
N PRO A 6 -15.79 -12.80 -0.91
CA PRO A 6 -15.08 -13.65 0.05
C PRO A 6 -13.58 -13.67 -0.22
N GLY A 7 -12.78 -13.20 0.74
CA GLY A 7 -11.32 -13.09 0.64
C GLY A 7 -10.79 -11.72 0.22
N SER A 8 -11.65 -10.78 -0.19
CA SER A 8 -11.25 -9.40 -0.50
C SER A 8 -11.36 -8.48 0.71
N ALA A 9 -10.40 -7.58 0.85
CA ALA A 9 -10.44 -6.44 1.78
C ALA A 9 -11.35 -5.29 1.30
N THR A 10 -11.96 -5.42 0.11
CA THR A 10 -12.85 -4.44 -0.52
C THR A 10 -12.14 -3.16 -0.96
N LEU A 11 -12.64 -1.99 -0.56
CA LEU A 11 -12.16 -0.67 -0.96
C LEU A 11 -11.39 0.00 0.19
N PRO A 12 -10.47 0.93 -0.09
CA PRO A 12 -9.73 1.62 0.95
C PRO A 12 -10.62 2.44 1.89
N PHE A 13 -10.17 2.57 3.13
CA PHE A 13 -10.78 3.45 4.12
C PHE A 13 -10.41 4.92 3.90
N PHE A 14 -11.13 5.83 4.53
CA PHE A 14 -10.90 7.27 4.37
C PHE A 14 -9.49 7.69 4.78
N GLY A 15 -8.85 8.50 3.94
CA GLY A 15 -7.48 8.98 4.14
C GLY A 15 -6.40 7.95 3.81
N VAL A 16 -6.76 6.71 3.45
CA VAL A 16 -5.80 5.68 2.99
C VAL A 16 -5.82 5.67 1.46
N LYS A 17 -4.67 5.95 0.85
CA LYS A 17 -4.50 5.99 -0.61
C LYS A 17 -3.56 4.87 -1.07
N PRO A 18 -4.05 3.63 -1.21
CA PRO A 18 -3.23 2.51 -1.63
C PRO A 18 -2.89 2.59 -3.12
N VAL A 19 -1.64 2.30 -3.45
CA VAL A 19 -1.13 2.14 -4.80
C VAL A 19 -0.51 0.75 -4.94
N ILE A 20 -0.54 0.23 -6.15
CA ILE A 20 0.15 -1.02 -6.50
C ILE A 20 1.40 -0.61 -7.28
N LEU A 21 2.56 -1.01 -6.78
CA LEU A 21 3.83 -0.75 -7.44
C LEU A 21 4.35 -2.02 -8.11
N ASP A 22 5.06 -1.83 -9.22
CA ASP A 22 5.90 -2.87 -9.79
C ASP A 22 7.10 -3.12 -8.87
N ALA A 23 7.37 -4.40 -8.59
CA ALA A 23 8.35 -4.77 -7.55
C ALA A 23 9.78 -4.37 -7.92
N GLU A 24 10.13 -4.41 -9.21
CA GLU A 24 11.47 -4.13 -9.72
C GLU A 24 11.68 -2.64 -10.00
N SER A 25 10.75 -2.01 -10.71
CA SER A 25 10.89 -0.61 -11.14
C SER A 25 10.41 0.40 -10.10
N GLY A 26 9.60 -0.03 -9.13
CA GLY A 26 8.99 0.86 -8.13
C GLY A 26 7.97 1.85 -8.71
N LYS A 27 7.55 1.67 -9.96
CA LYS A 27 6.55 2.52 -10.62
C LYS A 27 5.14 2.07 -10.27
N VAL A 28 4.22 3.04 -10.21
CA VAL A 28 2.79 2.75 -10.03
C VAL A 28 2.26 1.99 -11.24
N ILE A 29 1.56 0.89 -10.97
CA ILE A 29 0.78 0.18 -11.96
C ILE A 29 -0.64 0.76 -11.94
N GLU A 30 -0.97 1.49 -12.99
CA GLU A 30 -2.26 2.17 -13.13
C GLU A 30 -3.39 1.21 -13.53
N GLY A 31 -4.63 1.58 -13.19
CA GLY A 31 -5.83 0.84 -13.59
C GLY A 31 -6.17 -0.37 -12.71
N ASN A 32 -7.14 -1.15 -13.16
CA ASN A 32 -7.65 -2.34 -12.49
C ASN A 32 -7.14 -3.62 -13.18
N GLY A 33 -7.30 -4.78 -12.53
CA GLY A 33 -6.79 -6.05 -13.04
C GLY A 33 -5.28 -6.24 -12.84
N VAL A 34 -4.70 -5.54 -11.85
CA VAL A 34 -3.25 -5.42 -11.68
C VAL A 34 -2.78 -6.07 -10.38
N THR A 35 -1.55 -6.57 -10.38
CA THR A 35 -0.90 -7.22 -9.23
C THR A 35 0.49 -6.63 -9.05
N GLY A 36 0.91 -6.48 -7.80
CA GLY A 36 2.24 -5.97 -7.47
C GLY A 36 2.42 -5.90 -5.96
N VAL A 37 3.23 -4.95 -5.51
CA VAL A 37 3.42 -4.68 -4.08
C VAL A 37 2.49 -3.57 -3.61
N LEU A 38 1.97 -3.70 -2.40
CA LEU A 38 1.11 -2.69 -1.79
C LEU A 38 1.97 -1.59 -1.15
N ALA A 39 1.65 -0.35 -1.49
CA ALA A 39 2.20 0.81 -0.81
C ALA A 39 1.12 1.88 -0.62
N ILE A 40 1.35 2.82 0.31
CA ILE A 40 0.45 3.95 0.54
C ILE A 40 1.12 5.24 0.06
N ALA A 41 0.42 6.00 -0.78
CA ALA A 41 0.95 7.19 -1.44
C ALA A 41 1.07 8.43 -0.53
N GLU A 42 0.29 8.51 0.54
CA GLU A 42 0.25 9.67 1.42
C GLU A 42 0.17 9.24 2.90
N PRO A 43 0.71 10.04 3.83
CA PRO A 43 0.58 9.79 5.26
C PRO A 43 -0.89 9.90 5.70
N TRP A 44 -1.27 9.09 6.69
CA TRP A 44 -2.59 9.13 7.32
C TRP A 44 -2.48 9.41 8.83
N PRO A 45 -3.57 9.82 9.52
CA PRO A 45 -3.51 10.23 10.92
C PRO A 45 -2.91 9.17 11.86
N ALA A 46 -3.25 7.90 11.63
CA ALA A 46 -2.81 6.77 12.43
C ALA A 46 -1.52 6.10 11.93
N GLN A 47 -0.79 6.70 10.98
CA GLN A 47 0.48 6.17 10.51
C GLN A 47 1.51 6.18 11.65
N MET A 48 2.30 5.10 11.75
CA MET A 48 3.43 5.03 12.68
C MET A 48 4.40 6.19 12.42
N ARG A 49 4.93 6.79 13.50
CA ARG A 49 5.84 7.93 13.41
C ARG A 49 7.31 7.55 13.47
N THR A 50 7.63 6.45 14.15
CA THR A 50 8.99 5.92 14.31
C THR A 50 8.96 4.55 14.97
N ILE A 51 10.10 3.87 14.98
CA ILE A 51 10.41 2.81 15.95
C ILE A 51 11.11 3.45 17.15
N TYR A 52 10.76 3.04 18.37
CA TYR A 52 11.33 3.59 19.60
C TYR A 52 12.84 3.31 19.70
N GLY A 53 13.63 4.36 19.87
CA GLY A 53 15.10 4.28 19.93
C GLY A 53 15.81 4.03 18.60
N ASP A 54 15.08 3.90 17.48
CA ASP A 54 15.66 3.54 16.19
C ASP A 54 14.86 4.11 15.00
N HIS A 55 14.97 5.42 14.77
CA HIS A 55 14.31 6.07 13.62
C HIS A 55 14.88 5.62 12.28
N LYS A 56 16.18 5.29 12.24
CA LYS A 56 16.85 4.85 11.03
C LYS A 56 16.21 3.57 10.50
N ARG A 57 16.01 2.56 11.37
CA ARG A 57 15.31 1.34 10.99
C ARG A 57 13.90 1.58 10.48
N PHE A 58 13.19 2.59 11.00
CA PHE A 58 11.86 2.95 10.49
C PHE A 58 11.93 3.44 9.04
N GLU A 59 12.83 4.36 8.73
CA GLU A 59 13.01 4.86 7.35
C GLU A 59 13.47 3.74 6.40
N GLU A 60 14.47 2.94 6.81
CA GLU A 60 15.01 1.84 6.02
C GLU A 60 13.94 0.79 5.70
N THR A 61 13.09 0.47 6.68
CA THR A 61 12.06 -0.58 6.53
C THR A 61 10.88 -0.12 5.67
N TYR A 62 10.39 1.11 5.86
CA TYR A 62 9.10 1.53 5.30
C TYR A 62 9.19 2.51 4.13
N PHE A 63 10.32 3.19 3.92
CA PHE A 63 10.45 4.29 2.94
C PHE A 63 11.63 4.18 1.98
N GLN A 64 12.64 3.36 2.30
CA GLN A 64 13.86 3.29 1.47
C GLN A 64 13.66 2.51 0.17
N GLN A 65 12.89 1.41 0.21
CA GLN A 65 12.68 0.55 -0.96
C GLN A 65 11.88 1.26 -2.06
N TYR A 66 10.81 1.97 -1.69
CA TYR A 66 9.95 2.71 -2.61
C TYR A 66 9.86 4.17 -2.18
N LYS A 67 10.83 4.99 -2.62
CA LYS A 67 10.94 6.40 -2.22
C LYS A 67 9.65 7.16 -2.56
N GLY A 68 9.13 7.89 -1.56
CA GLY A 68 7.88 8.65 -1.66
C GLY A 68 6.63 7.87 -1.28
N TYR A 69 6.75 6.58 -0.98
CA TYR A 69 5.64 5.71 -0.56
C TYR A 69 5.93 5.06 0.80
N TYR A 70 4.88 4.73 1.54
CA TYR A 70 4.97 3.84 2.69
C TYR A 70 4.77 2.40 2.22
N PHE A 71 5.80 1.56 2.32
CA PHE A 71 5.73 0.15 1.96
C PHE A 71 5.06 -0.67 3.05
N THR A 72 4.07 -1.51 2.72
CA THR A 72 3.35 -2.32 3.73
C THR A 72 4.06 -3.63 4.05
N GLY A 73 4.88 -4.15 3.13
CA GLY A 73 5.45 -5.50 3.20
C GLY A 73 4.64 -6.56 2.45
N ASP A 74 3.50 -6.20 1.85
CA ASP A 74 2.57 -7.15 1.25
C ASP A 74 2.57 -7.10 -0.28
N GLY A 75 2.33 -8.27 -0.88
CA GLY A 75 1.83 -8.36 -2.25
C GLY A 75 0.34 -8.11 -2.28
N CYS A 76 -0.16 -7.45 -3.32
CA CYS A 76 -1.58 -7.14 -3.44
C CYS A 76 -2.04 -7.19 -4.90
N ARG A 77 -3.31 -7.53 -5.10
CA ARG A 77 -4.00 -7.44 -6.37
C ARG A 77 -5.22 -6.51 -6.26
N ARG A 78 -5.36 -5.59 -7.22
CA ARG A 78 -6.59 -4.83 -7.44
C ARG A 78 -7.35 -5.44 -8.61
N ASP A 79 -8.52 -6.01 -8.35
CA ASP A 79 -9.33 -6.64 -9.40
C ASP A 79 -10.04 -5.61 -10.30
N GLU A 80 -10.75 -6.09 -11.31
CA GLU A 80 -11.47 -5.27 -12.32
C GLU A 80 -12.48 -4.29 -11.71
N ASP A 81 -13.05 -4.62 -10.55
CA ASP A 81 -14.01 -3.76 -9.83
C ASP A 81 -13.31 -2.81 -8.84
N GLY A 82 -11.98 -2.82 -8.78
CA GLY A 82 -11.19 -2.00 -7.87
C GLY A 82 -11.04 -2.58 -6.46
N TYR A 83 -11.45 -3.84 -6.23
CA TYR A 83 -11.36 -4.48 -4.92
C TYR A 83 -9.93 -4.99 -4.66
N TYR A 84 -9.46 -4.81 -3.43
CA TYR A 84 -8.13 -5.21 -2.99
C TYR A 84 -8.14 -6.63 -2.42
N TRP A 85 -7.14 -7.42 -2.79
CA TRP A 85 -6.91 -8.80 -2.38
C TRP A 85 -5.46 -8.97 -1.91
#